data_AF-A0A164IF69-F1
#
_entry.id   AF-A0A164IF69-F1
#
_cell.length_a   1.000
_cell.length_b   1.000
_cell.length_c   1.000
_cell.angle_alpha   90.00
_cell.angle_beta   90.00
_cell.angle_gamma   90.00
#
_symmetry.space_group_name_H-M   'P 1'
#
loop_
_entity.id
_entity.type
_entity.pdbx_description
1 polymer ?
#
loop_
_entity_poly.entity_id
_entity_poly.type
_entity_poly.pdbx_seq_one_letter_code
_entity_poly.pdbx_strand_id
1 'polypeptide(L)'
;RKLSPRAHGEGEFEVVLDEAPKPGVIPVTATVSTASETDLLAGELDIHEEAHADEAHVHGWKEWALWGAGGVAALVALGLIARRLSGGRALRSGAAA
;
A
#
# COMPACT_ATOMS: atom_id res chain seq x y z
N ARG A 1 33.32 12.81 -9.64
CA ARG A 1 32.70 13.41 -10.85
C ARG A 1 32.05 14.73 -10.44
N LYS A 2 32.15 15.80 -11.24
CA LYS A 2 31.41 17.04 -10.97
C LYS A 2 29.97 16.87 -11.47
N LEU A 3 29.01 17.10 -10.58
CA LEU A 3 27.59 17.07 -10.90
C LEU A 3 27.10 18.52 -11.10
N SER A 4 26.12 18.71 -11.98
CA SER A 4 25.55 20.03 -12.28
C SER A 4 24.15 20.13 -11.68
N PRO A 5 23.97 20.86 -10.56
CA PRO A 5 22.67 21.03 -9.94
C PRO A 5 21.72 21.86 -10.80
N ARG A 6 20.43 21.57 -10.70
CA ARG A 6 19.32 22.35 -11.28
C ARG A 6 18.51 22.97 -10.15
N ALA A 7 17.96 24.17 -10.37
CA ALA A 7 17.04 24.76 -9.41
C ALA A 7 15.74 23.93 -9.34
N HIS A 8 15.30 23.61 -8.12
CA HIS A 8 14.08 22.85 -7.84
C HIS A 8 13.03 23.70 -7.10
N GLY A 9 13.47 24.74 -6.39
CA GLY A 9 12.63 25.65 -5.62
C GLY A 9 13.46 26.85 -5.14
N GLU A 10 12.88 27.67 -4.28
CA GLU A 10 13.61 28.78 -3.66
C GLU A 10 14.67 28.22 -2.70
N GLY A 11 15.95 28.41 -3.04
CA GLY A 11 17.07 27.88 -2.24
C GLY A 11 17.30 26.37 -2.37
N GLU A 12 16.55 25.68 -3.23
CA GLU A 12 16.64 24.24 -3.42
C GLU A 12 17.29 23.87 -4.76
N PHE A 13 18.20 22.91 -4.70
CA PHE A 13 18.94 22.42 -5.86
C PHE A 13 18.88 20.91 -5.94
N GLU A 14 18.61 20.40 -7.13
CA GLU A 14 18.49 18.97 -7.40
C GLU A 14 19.58 18.51 -8.37
N VAL A 15 20.09 17.30 -8.11
CA VAL A 15 21.04 16.62 -8.98
C VAL A 15 20.51 15.22 -9.25
N VAL A 16 20.47 14.85 -10.53
CA VAL A 16 20.12 13.50 -10.96
C VAL A 16 21.39 12.71 -11.19
N LEU A 17 21.48 11.54 -10.57
CA LEU A 17 22.54 10.55 -10.81
C LEU A 17 22.15 9.67 -12.00
N ASP A 18 23.14 9.30 -12.82
CA ASP A 18 22.90 8.44 -14.00
C ASP A 18 22.45 7.02 -13.60
N GLU A 19 22.83 6.57 -12.41
CA GLU A 19 22.48 5.27 -11.85
C GLU A 19 22.05 5.47 -10.39
N ALA A 20 21.12 4.62 -9.94
CA ALA A 20 20.71 4.59 -8.55
C ALA A 20 21.91 4.19 -7.66
N PRO A 21 22.17 4.93 -6.57
CA PRO A 21 23.21 4.56 -5.61
C PRO A 21 22.87 3.23 -4.93
N LYS A 22 23.91 2.44 -4.64
CA LYS A 22 23.77 1.15 -3.95
C LYS A 22 23.39 1.38 -2.47
N PRO A 23 22.72 0.41 -1.82
CA PRO A 23 22.49 0.44 -0.39
C PRO A 23 23.79 0.62 0.42
N GLY A 24 23.69 1.31 1.55
CA GLY A 24 24.76 1.63 2.47
C GLY A 24 24.84 3.11 2.81
N VAL A 25 25.81 3.45 3.66
CA VAL A 25 26.13 4.83 4.05
C VAL A 25 27.07 5.45 3.02
N ILE A 26 26.67 6.55 2.40
CA ILE A 26 27.39 7.22 1.33
C ILE A 26 27.76 8.64 1.78
N PRO A 27 29.05 9.00 1.83
CA PRO A 27 29.45 10.37 2.14
C PRO A 27 29.10 11.30 0.98
N VAL A 28 28.48 12.42 1.31
CA VAL A 28 28.09 13.47 0.36
C VAL A 28 28.77 14.77 0.77
N THR A 29 29.34 15.46 -0.22
CA THR A 29 29.94 16.78 -0.03
C THR A 29 29.41 17.74 -1.08
N ALA A 30 28.99 18.92 -0.64
CA ALA A 30 28.49 20.00 -1.48
C ALA A 30 29.25 21.29 -1.19
N THR A 31 29.67 21.99 -2.24
CA THR A 31 30.20 23.35 -2.12
C THR A 31 29.10 24.32 -2.52
N VAL A 32 28.74 25.23 -1.61
CA VAL A 32 27.74 26.26 -1.84
C VAL A 32 28.44 27.60 -1.92
N SER A 33 28.28 28.30 -3.04
CA SER A 33 28.91 29.60 -3.28
C SER A 33 27.87 30.66 -3.58
N THR A 34 28.01 31.81 -2.95
CA THR A 34 27.29 33.06 -3.25
C THR A 34 28.28 34.11 -3.77
N ALA A 35 27.83 35.35 -3.99
CA ALA A 35 28.74 36.43 -4.38
C ALA A 35 29.76 36.81 -3.29
N SER A 36 29.43 36.58 -2.02
CA SER A 36 30.21 37.04 -0.87
C SER A 36 30.82 35.90 -0.05
N GLU A 37 30.35 34.67 -0.23
CA GLU A 37 30.70 33.55 0.65
C GLU A 37 30.80 32.24 -0.12
N THR A 38 31.60 31.31 0.40
CA THR A 38 31.65 29.92 -0.05
C THR A 38 31.80 29.01 1.14
N ASP A 39 30.96 27.99 1.20
CA ASP A 39 30.94 27.00 2.27
C ASP A 39 31.04 25.58 1.70
N LEU A 40 31.62 24.67 2.50
CA LEU A 40 31.75 23.25 2.21
C LEU A 40 30.90 22.46 3.19
N LEU A 41 29.77 21.97 2.71
CA LEU A 41 28.83 21.15 3.48
C LEU A 41 29.17 19.67 3.27
N ALA A 42 29.30 18.92 4.37
CA ALA A 42 29.52 17.48 4.36
C ALA A 42 28.46 16.77 5.21
N GLY A 43 27.97 15.65 4.71
CA GLY A 43 26.99 14.81 5.41
C GLY A 43 26.96 13.40 4.82
N GLU A 44 26.10 12.54 5.36
CA GLU A 44 25.96 11.16 4.92
C GLU A 44 24.56 10.94 4.34
N LEU A 45 24.49 10.20 3.24
CA LEU A 45 23.27 9.65 2.67
C LEU A 45 23.23 8.17 3.03
N ASP A 46 22.38 7.82 3.99
CA ASP A 46 22.18 6.43 4.39
C ASP A 46 21.02 5.81 3.61
N ILE A 47 21.33 4.84 2.75
CA ILE A 47 20.37 4.07 1.97
C ILE A 47 20.27 2.69 2.59
N HIS A 48 19.33 2.51 3.50
CA HIS A 48 19.06 1.22 4.07
C HIS A 48 18.32 0.33 3.06
N GLU A 49 18.78 -0.91 2.90
CA GLU A 49 17.93 -1.93 2.30
C GLU A 49 16.81 -2.18 3.31
N GLU A 50 15.67 -1.52 3.11
CA GLU A 50 14.47 -1.94 3.78
C GLU A 50 14.24 -3.38 3.33
N ALA A 51 14.38 -4.32 4.27
CA ALA A 51 13.73 -5.61 4.17
C ALA A 51 12.22 -5.34 4.23
N HIS A 52 11.69 -4.70 3.19
CA HIS A 52 10.30 -4.83 2.85
C HIS A 52 10.13 -6.31 2.56
N ALA A 53 9.78 -7.04 3.61
CA ALA A 53 8.85 -8.14 3.48
C ALA A 53 7.55 -7.54 2.95
N ASP A 54 7.57 -7.06 1.70
CA ASP A 54 6.40 -6.90 0.87
C ASP A 54 5.95 -8.31 0.48
N GLU A 55 5.61 -9.11 1.49
CA GLU A 55 4.38 -9.86 1.38
C GLU A 55 3.26 -8.83 1.47
N ALA A 56 3.10 -8.05 0.39
CA ALA A 56 1.80 -7.51 0.07
C ALA A 56 0.92 -8.75 -0.03
N HIS A 57 0.18 -9.07 1.03
CA HIS A 57 -0.90 -10.04 1.01
C HIS A 57 -1.98 -9.46 0.09
N VAL A 58 -1.71 -9.47 -1.22
CA VAL A 58 -2.68 -9.22 -2.26
C VAL A 58 -3.58 -10.44 -2.23
N HIS A 59 -4.68 -10.36 -1.50
CA HIS A 59 -5.77 -11.33 -1.57
C HIS A 59 -6.17 -11.44 -3.04
N GLY A 60 -5.64 -12.44 -3.72
CA GLY A 60 -5.86 -12.63 -5.14
C GLY A 60 -7.35 -12.80 -5.40
N TRP A 61 -7.82 -12.38 -6.57
CA TRP A 61 -9.22 -12.49 -7.01
C TRP A 61 -9.89 -13.85 -6.69
N LYS A 62 -9.10 -14.92 -6.66
CA LYS A 62 -9.53 -16.28 -6.30
C LYS A 62 -10.05 -16.40 -4.87
N GLU A 63 -9.46 -15.70 -3.92
CA GLU A 63 -9.88 -15.72 -2.51
C GLU A 63 -11.22 -15.01 -2.33
N TRP A 64 -11.42 -13.87 -3.00
CA TRP A 64 -12.71 -13.20 -3.09
C TRP A 64 -13.79 -14.06 -3.75
N ALA A 65 -13.43 -14.82 -4.79
CA ALA A 65 -14.34 -15.76 -5.44
C ALA A 65 -14.78 -16.89 -4.48
N LEU A 66 -13.86 -17.38 -3.64
CA LEU A 66 -14.15 -18.43 -2.66
C LEU A 66 -15.09 -17.93 -1.55
N TRP A 67 -14.80 -16.76 -0.97
CA TRP A 67 -15.66 -16.16 0.05
C TRP A 67 -17.02 -15.74 -0.50
N GLY A 68 -17.06 -15.22 -1.74
CA GLY A 68 -18.31 -14.90 -2.44
C GLY A 68 -19.19 -16.14 -2.65
N ALA A 69 -18.59 -17.24 -3.12
CA ALA A 69 -19.32 -18.51 -3.29
C ALA A 69 -19.84 -19.06 -1.95
N GLY A 70 -19.01 -19.00 -0.89
CA GLY A 70 -19.40 -19.42 0.46
C GLY A 70 -20.55 -18.61 1.03
N GLY A 71 -20.51 -17.28 0.87
CA GLY A 71 -21.58 -16.38 1.31
C GLY A 71 -22.91 -16.64 0.60
N VAL A 72 -22.88 -16.83 -0.72
CA VAL A 72 -24.09 -17.16 -1.50
C VAL A 72 -24.68 -18.51 -1.08
N ALA A 73 -23.84 -19.53 -0.89
CA ALA A 73 -24.31 -20.85 -0.46
C ALA A 73 -25.00 -20.80 0.92
N ALA A 74 -24.44 -20.04 1.87
CA ALA A 74 -25.03 -19.85 3.19
C ALA A 74 -26.41 -19.17 3.12
N LEU A 75 -26.55 -18.12 2.30
CA LEU A 75 -27.83 -17.43 2.10
C LEU A 75 -28.89 -18.35 1.48
N VAL A 76 -28.53 -19.18 0.50
CA VAL A 76 -29.44 -20.17 -0.09
C VAL A 76 -29.89 -21.18 0.95
N ALA A 77 -28.97 -21.72 1.76
CA ALA A 77 -29.31 -22.67 2.81
C ALA A 77 -30.28 -22.07 3.84
N LEU A 78 -30.02 -20.84 4.29
CA LEU A 78 -30.91 -20.12 5.21
C LEU A 78 -32.29 -19.89 4.60
N GLY A 79 -32.37 -19.50 3.32
CA GLY A 79 -33.65 -19.34 2.61
C GLY A 79 -34.44 -20.63 2.52
N LEU A 80 -33.79 -21.77 2.26
CA LEU A 80 -34.43 -23.08 2.21
C LEU A 80 -34.95 -23.52 3.59
N ILE A 81 -34.17 -23.29 4.66
CA ILE A 81 -34.57 -23.57 6.04
C ILE A 81 -35.78 -22.70 6.42
N ALA A 82 -35.73 -21.39 6.14
CA ALA A 82 -36.84 -20.48 6.40
C ALA A 82 -38.11 -20.89 5.64
N ARG A 83 -37.99 -21.27 4.36
CA ARG A 83 -39.12 -21.78 3.56
C ARG A 83 -39.71 -23.06 4.14
N ARG A 84 -38.87 -23.99 4.63
CA ARG A 84 -39.31 -25.23 5.27
C ARG A 84 -40.07 -24.97 6.58
N LEU A 85 -39.58 -24.05 7.40
CA LEU A 85 -40.22 -23.68 8.66
C LEU A 85 -41.53 -22.90 8.46
N SER A 86 -41.60 -22.06 7.42
CA SER A 86 -42.82 -21.32 7.06
C SER A 86 -43.88 -22.22 6.42
N GLY A 87 -43.48 -23.21 5.61
CA GLY A 87 -44.38 -24.21 5.01
C GLY A 87 -45.08 -25.11 6.04
N GLY A 88 -44.49 -25.31 7.23
CA GLY A 88 -45.14 -26.01 8.35
C GLY A 88 -46.09 -25.14 9.17
N ARG A 89 -46.07 -23.81 9.00
CA ARG A 89 -46.88 -22.86 9.78
C ARG A 89 -48.19 -22.45 9.10
N ALA A 90 -48.32 -22.69 7.79
CA ALA A 90 -49.53 -22.40 7.03
C ALA A 90 -50.76 -23.24 7.42
N LEU A 91 -50.61 -24.29 8.25
CA LEU A 91 -51.71 -25.10 8.75
C LEU A 91 -52.16 -24.76 10.19
N ARG A 92 -51.61 -23.71 10.83
CA ARG A 92 -51.97 -23.34 12.22
C ARG A 92 -52.57 -21.96 12.40
N SER A 93 -52.73 -21.17 11.35
CA SER A 93 -53.57 -19.96 11.37
C SER A 93 -54.97 -20.30 10.85
N GLY A 94 -55.76 -20.99 11.67
CA GLY A 94 -57.12 -21.40 11.31
C GLY A 94 -57.83 -22.29 12.33
N ALA A 95 -57.88 -21.88 13.60
CA ALA A 95 -58.79 -22.31 14.69
C ALA A 95 -58.21 -21.77 16.00
N ALA A 96 -58.90 -21.12 16.94
CA ALA A 96 -60.32 -20.94 17.28
C ALA A 96 -60.46 -19.50 17.86
N ALA A 97 -61.57 -18.76 17.75
CA ALA A 97 -62.85 -18.92 18.45
C ALA A 97 -62.72 -19.12 19.96
#